data_AF-A0A2B7XBV0-F1
#
_entry.id   AF-A0A2B7XBV0-F1
#
_cell.length_a   1.000
_cell.length_b   1.000
_cell.length_c   1.000
_cell.angle_alpha   90.00
_cell.angle_beta   90.00
_cell.angle_gamma   90.00
#
_symmetry.space_group_name_H-M   'P 1'
#
loop_
_entity.id
_entity.type
_entity.pdbx_description
1 polymer ?
#
loop_
_entity_poly.entity_id
_entity_poly.type
_entity_poly.pdbx_seq_one_letter_code
_entity_poly.pdbx_strand_id
1 'polypeptide(L)'
;MSRASKLTLAGTSLMTAGIVYFVHWTQEADKAAMHAGVQRDLENQRIKRERQADFEMQRALEAEYRKLQTVSDGGNGGSIDSGAGVGASQSQT
;
A
#
# COMPACT_ATOMS: atom_id res chain seq x y z
N MET A 1 27.68 36.77 34.42
CA MET A 1 27.49 35.70 33.41
C MET A 1 28.55 35.86 32.33
N SER A 2 29.38 34.83 32.12
CA SER A 2 30.37 34.77 31.04
C SER A 2 29.73 34.95 29.67
N ARG A 3 30.43 35.61 28.74
CA ARG A 3 29.97 35.82 27.35
C ARG A 3 29.72 34.48 26.63
N ALA A 4 30.52 33.46 26.95
CA ALA A 4 30.37 32.11 26.40
C ALA A 4 29.02 31.50 26.77
N SER A 5 28.64 31.57 28.05
CA SER A 5 27.36 31.01 28.54
C SER A 5 26.14 31.68 27.91
N LYS A 6 26.20 33.00 27.68
CA LYS A 6 25.11 33.73 26.99
C LYS A 6 25.00 33.31 25.53
N LEU A 7 26.13 33.06 24.87
CA LEU A 7 26.17 32.66 23.46
C LEU A 7 25.61 31.25 23.28
N THR A 8 25.96 30.32 24.18
CA THR A 8 25.37 28.97 24.20
C THR A 8 23.86 29.03 24.43
N LEU A 9 23.39 29.82 25.41
CA LEU A 9 21.96 29.95 25.71
C LEU A 9 21.18 30.56 24.53
N ALA A 10 21.74 31.58 23.86
CA ALA A 10 21.15 32.16 22.66
C ALA A 10 21.15 31.15 21.50
N GLY A 11 22.24 30.40 21.32
CA GLY A 11 22.35 29.40 20.26
C GLY A 11 21.33 28.27 20.42
N THR A 12 21.18 27.71 21.62
CA THR A 12 20.25 26.61 21.86
C THR A 12 18.80 27.09 21.73
N SER A 13 18.46 28.27 22.25
CA SER A 13 17.11 28.83 22.10
C SER A 13 16.75 29.12 20.64
N LEU A 14 17.67 29.67 19.85
CA LEU A 14 17.47 29.87 18.41
C LEU A 14 17.32 28.54 17.66
N MET A 15 18.14 27.53 18.00
CA MET A 15 18.03 26.21 17.40
C MET A 15 16.67 25.57 17.69
N THR A 16 16.20 25.63 18.94
CA THR A 16 14.88 25.10 19.31
C THR A 16 13.76 25.81 18.56
N ALA A 17 13.78 27.15 18.51
CA ALA A 17 12.78 27.91 17.75
C ALA A 17 12.81 27.57 16.25
N GLY A 18 14.00 27.38 15.68
CA GLY A 18 14.19 26.96 14.29
C GLY A 18 13.58 25.60 13.98
N ILE A 19 13.73 24.62 14.87
CA ILE A 19 13.12 23.29 14.70
C ILE A 19 11.60 23.40 14.71
N VAL A 20 11.03 24.13 15.67
CA VAL A 20 9.56 24.31 15.76
C VAL A 20 9.03 24.98 14.50
N TYR A 21 9.70 26.03 14.02
CA TYR A 21 9.34 26.70 12.76
C TYR A 21 9.41 25.74 11.56
N PHE A 22 10.49 24.98 11.44
CA PHE A 22 10.68 24.02 10.35
C PHE A 22 9.57 22.95 10.33
N VAL A 23 9.17 22.44 11.50
CA VAL A 23 8.08 21.47 11.61
C VAL A 23 6.75 22.08 11.16
N HIS A 24 6.42 23.32 11.53
CA HIS A 24 5.18 23.97 11.07
C HIS A 24 5.17 24.15 9.55
N TRP A 25 6.30 24.58 8.98
CA TRP A 25 6.44 24.70 7.53
C TRP A 25 6.26 23.36 6.81
N THR A 26 6.85 22.28 7.37
CA THR A 26 6.73 20.93 6.81
C THR A 26 5.30 20.40 6.91
N GLN A 27 4.60 20.65 8.03
CA GLN A 27 3.19 20.28 8.19
C GLN A 27 2.27 20.96 7.16
N GLU A 28 2.53 22.22 6.80
CA GLU A 28 1.79 22.91 5.74
C GLU A 28 2.03 22.29 4.36
N ALA A 29 3.28 21.91 4.06
CA ALA A 29 3.62 21.21 2.83
C ALA A 29 2.94 19.83 2.74
N ASP A 30 2.93 19.08 3.84
CA ASP A 30 2.27 17.78 3.94
C ASP A 30 0.75 17.90 3.77
N LYS A 31 0.14 18.96 4.31
CA LYS A 31 -1.29 19.25 4.13
C LYS A 31 -1.64 19.47 2.66
N ALA A 32 -0.80 20.16 1.91
CA ALA A 32 -0.98 20.32 0.47
C ALA A 32 -0.87 18.98 -0.28
N ALA A 33 0.06 18.11 0.13
CA ALA A 33 0.19 16.76 -0.43
C ALA A 33 -1.04 15.86 -0.11
N MET A 34 -1.66 16.01 1.07
CA MET A 34 -2.88 15.27 1.40
C MET A 34 -4.07 15.62 0.50
N HIS A 35 -4.20 16.87 0.05
CA HIS A 35 -5.24 17.24 -0.92
C HIS A 35 -5.05 16.55 -2.28
N ALA A 36 -3.79 16.37 -2.71
CA ALA A 36 -3.47 15.61 -3.92
C ALA A 36 -3.73 14.11 -3.73
N GLY A 37 -3.43 13.57 -2.54
CA GLY A 37 -3.74 12.18 -2.16
C GLY A 37 -5.25 11.87 -2.21
N VAL A 38 -6.09 12.77 -1.68
CA VAL A 38 -7.56 12.60 -1.70
C VAL A 38 -8.13 12.63 -3.12
N GLN A 39 -7.64 13.52 -3.98
CA GLN A 39 -8.08 13.56 -5.38
C GLN A 39 -7.74 12.26 -6.11
N ARG A 40 -6.53 11.72 -5.90
CA ARG A 40 -6.11 10.45 -6.47
C ARG A 40 -6.92 9.27 -5.94
N ASP A 41 -7.35 9.30 -4.68
CA ASP A 41 -8.21 8.26 -4.11
C ASP A 41 -9.64 8.28 -4.72
N LEU A 42 -10.19 9.47 -4.97
CA LEU A 42 -11.50 9.61 -5.64
C LEU A 42 -11.50 9.07 -7.07
N GLU A 43 -10.42 9.27 -7.82
CA GLU A 43 -10.26 8.68 -9.17
C GLU A 43 -10.20 7.15 -9.10
N ASN A 44 -9.43 6.61 -8.17
CA ASN A 44 -9.32 5.16 -7.97
C ASN A 44 -10.65 4.51 -7.53
N GLN A 45 -11.45 5.22 -6.75
CA GLN A 45 -12.79 4.75 -6.34
C GLN A 45 -13.78 4.69 -7.52
N ARG A 46 -13.65 5.54 -8.55
CA ARG A 46 -14.48 5.46 -9.76
C ARG A 46 -14.14 4.22 -10.58
N ILE A 47 -12.85 4.00 -10.83
CA ILE A 47 -12.36 2.84 -11.59
C ILE A 47 -12.72 1.52 -10.88
N LYS A 48 -12.66 1.48 -9.54
CA LYS A 48 -13.08 0.30 -8.77
C LYS A 48 -14.57 -0.02 -8.93
N ARG A 49 -15.44 1.00 -9.02
CA ARG A 49 -16.88 0.79 -9.24
C ARG A 49 -17.17 0.24 -10.62
N GLU A 50 -16.47 0.71 -11.64
CA GLU A 50 -16.58 0.18 -13.01
C GLU A 50 -16.17 -1.30 -13.05
N ARG A 51 -15.02 -1.64 -12.46
CA ARG A 51 -14.54 -3.04 -12.40
C ARG A 51 -15.44 -3.97 -11.57
N GLN A 52 -16.11 -3.46 -10.55
CA GLN A 52 -17.10 -4.24 -9.78
C GLN A 52 -18.34 -4.53 -10.61
N ALA A 53 -18.85 -3.55 -11.36
CA ALA A 53 -19.99 -3.75 -12.26
C ALA A 53 -19.67 -4.78 -13.36
N ASP A 54 -18.46 -4.73 -13.93
CA ASP A 54 -18.00 -5.71 -14.92
C ASP A 54 -17.92 -7.14 -14.35
N PHE A 55 -17.54 -7.27 -13.09
CA PHE A 55 -17.48 -8.56 -12.40
C PHE A 55 -18.88 -9.11 -12.10
N GLU A 56 -19.80 -8.27 -11.64
CA GLU A 56 -21.19 -8.65 -11.36
C GLU A 56 -21.92 -9.07 -12.63
N MET A 57 -21.69 -8.38 -13.74
CA MET A 57 -22.25 -8.75 -15.05
C MET A 57 -21.76 -10.13 -15.49
N GLN A 58 -20.46 -10.38 -15.44
CA GLN A 58 -19.89 -11.68 -15.79
C GLN A 58 -20.44 -12.81 -14.91
N ARG A 59 -20.57 -12.57 -13.60
CA ARG A 59 -21.16 -13.52 -12.65
C ARG A 59 -22.63 -13.82 -12.95
N ALA A 60 -23.40 -12.81 -13.34
CA ALA A 60 -24.80 -12.98 -13.73
C ALA A 60 -24.92 -13.83 -15.01
N LEU A 61 -24.09 -13.55 -16.01
CA LEU A 61 -24.02 -14.35 -17.24
C LEU A 61 -23.62 -15.80 -16.93
N GLU A 62 -22.60 -16.03 -16.11
CA GLU A 62 -22.19 -17.38 -15.70
C GLU A 62 -23.34 -18.13 -15.00
N ALA A 63 -24.08 -17.46 -14.12
CA ALA A 63 -25.22 -18.07 -13.43
C ALA A 63 -26.36 -18.44 -14.38
N GLU A 64 -26.57 -17.67 -15.45
CA GLU A 64 -27.54 -17.99 -16.50
C GLU A 64 -27.10 -19.19 -17.34
N TYR A 65 -25.82 -19.24 -17.75
CA TYR A 65 -25.28 -20.39 -18.49
C TYR A 65 -25.26 -21.68 -17.64
N ARG A 66 -24.98 -21.59 -16.34
CA ARG A 66 -24.97 -22.74 -15.41
C ARG A 66 -26.37 -23.33 -15.17
N LYS A 67 -27.46 -22.55 -15.32
CA LYS A 67 -28.83 -23.08 -15.26
C LYS A 67 -29.14 -24.03 -16.41
N LEU A 68 -28.47 -23.84 -17.56
CA LEU A 68 -28.65 -24.68 -18.75
C LEU A 68 -27.68 -25.86 -18.79
N GLN A 69 -26.53 -25.77 -18.11
CA GLN A 69 -25.59 -26.88 -17.93
C GLN A 69 -25.29 -27.12 -16.45
N THR A 70 -25.95 -28.12 -15.85
CA THR A 70 -25.44 -28.77 -14.63
C THR A 70 -24.24 -29.62 -15.02
N VAL A 71 -23.04 -29.04 -14.96
CA VAL A 71 -21.79 -29.81 -15.07
C VAL A 71 -21.55 -30.46 -13.70
N SER A 72 -21.58 -31.79 -13.66
CA SER A 72 -21.09 -32.55 -12.51
C SER A 72 -19.60 -32.27 -12.32
N ASP A 73 -19.19 -31.90 -11.11
CA ASP A 73 -17.78 -31.72 -10.75
C ASP A 73 -17.06 -33.05 -10.95
N GLY A 74 -16.41 -33.19 -12.11
CA GLY A 74 -15.66 -34.38 -12.49
C GLY A 74 -14.39 -34.42 -11.68
N GLY A 75 -14.47 -34.98 -10.47
CA GLY A 75 -13.32 -35.31 -9.64
C GLY A 75 -12.36 -36.19 -10.43
N ASN A 76 -11.34 -35.59 -11.04
CA ASN A 76 -10.20 -36.30 -11.57
C ASN A 76 -8.95 -35.76 -10.86
N GLY A 77 -8.43 -36.61 -9.99
CA GLY A 77 -7.31 -36.32 -9.11
C GLY A 77 -6.06 -35.91 -9.89
N GLY A 78 -5.56 -34.74 -9.56
CA GLY A 78 -4.22 -34.29 -9.89
C GLY A 78 -3.58 -33.75 -8.63
N SER A 79 -3.20 -34.64 -7.71
CA SER A 79 -2.25 -34.33 -6.64
C SER A 79 -0.95 -33.84 -7.28
N ILE A 80 -0.77 -32.53 -7.35
CA ILE A 80 0.48 -31.89 -7.73
C ILE A 80 1.44 -32.09 -6.56
N ASP A 81 2.19 -33.19 -6.63
CA ASP A 81 3.38 -33.43 -5.82
C ASP A 81 4.38 -32.29 -6.09
N SER A 82 4.47 -31.36 -5.13
CA SER A 82 5.41 -30.26 -5.14
C SER A 82 6.76 -30.76 -4.64
N GLY A 83 7.47 -31.50 -5.50
CA GLY A 83 8.70 -32.19 -5.16
C GLY A 83 9.77 -32.11 -6.26
N ALA A 84 10.14 -30.90 -6.70
CA ALA A 84 11.27 -30.74 -7.62
C ALA A 84 12.06 -29.43 -7.41
N GLY A 85 13.17 -29.56 -6.67
CA GLY A 85 14.45 -28.93 -7.04
C GLY A 85 14.69 -27.47 -6.68
N VAL A 86 15.21 -27.22 -5.47
CA VAL A 86 16.13 -26.09 -5.23
C VAL A 86 17.34 -26.62 -4.47
N GLY A 87 18.52 -26.47 -5.08
CA GLY A 87 19.78 -27.05 -4.63
C GLY A 87 20.24 -26.53 -3.27
N ALA A 88 20.75 -27.45 -2.47
CA ALA A 88 21.68 -27.16 -1.39
C ALA A 88 22.95 -27.97 -1.66
N SER A 89 23.99 -27.24 -2.03
CA SER A 89 25.35 -27.70 -2.26
C SER A 89 25.86 -28.50 -1.07
N GLN A 90 26.50 -29.61 -1.39
CA GLN A 90 27.40 -30.35 -0.50
C GLN A 90 28.49 -29.41 0.03
N SER A 91 28.68 -29.38 1.35
CA SER A 91 29.96 -29.01 1.98
C SER A 91 30.01 -29.59 3.40
N GLN A 92 30.54 -30.81 3.52
CA GLN A 92 31.17 -31.29 4.75
C GLN A 92 32.47 -31.98 4.36
N THR A 93 33.50 -31.68 5.16
CA THR A 93 34.85 -32.28 5.27
C THR A 93 35.84 -32.05 4.15
#